data_AF-A0A7X5ZCD9-F1
#
_entry.id   AF-A0A7X5ZCD9-F1
#
_cell.length_a   1.000
_cell.length_b   1.000
_cell.length_c   1.000
_cell.angle_alpha   90.00
_cell.angle_beta   90.00
_cell.angle_gamma   90.00
#
_symmetry.space_group_name_H-M   'P 1'
#
loop_
_entity.id
_entity.type
_entity.pdbx_description
1 polymer ?
#
loop_
_entity_poly.entity_id
_entity_poly.type
_entity_poly.pdbx_seq_one_letter_code
_entity_poly.pdbx_strand_id
1 'polypeptide(L)'
;MQAGNLGRTTVLAQQQVDRRPLRALQTTARDTKTIASRAKKAASTIFFINGIEMSALETNLNQHVWGRPAMAGVVRAVADRTRDLLPAVGAVLIELYAAHVSEIQDLVSRTITRLEFGIPPELIDLAQLGLGLNRQQLLALKHLGLTELQEVVDADTESLSEVVAGKKVSMAMKESSLVVAETLQAACRTAIEKRATTQIDLSPPTE
;
A
#
# COMPACT_ATOMS: atom_id res chain seq x y z
N MET A 1 11.90 33.20 -36.10
CA MET A 1 11.46 33.78 -34.81
C MET A 1 11.64 32.69 -33.75
N GLN A 2 12.52 32.94 -32.80
CA GLN A 2 13.31 31.94 -32.07
C GLN A 2 12.56 31.16 -30.98
N ALA A 3 13.06 29.94 -30.81
CA ALA A 3 12.93 28.99 -29.71
C ALA A 3 12.71 29.59 -28.31
N GLY A 4 11.74 29.03 -27.58
CA GLY A 4 11.60 29.26 -26.15
C GLY A 4 10.52 28.39 -25.52
N ASN A 5 10.83 27.12 -25.22
CA ASN A 5 10.31 26.40 -24.02
C ASN A 5 10.70 24.91 -23.87
N LEU A 6 11.75 24.41 -24.54
CA LEU A 6 12.16 23.00 -24.42
C LEU A 6 13.02 22.66 -23.18
N GLY A 7 13.23 23.61 -22.26
CA GLY A 7 14.22 23.49 -21.18
C GLY A 7 13.74 22.98 -19.81
N ARG A 8 12.48 22.57 -19.64
CA ARG A 8 11.91 22.27 -18.30
C ARG A 8 11.60 20.81 -18.01
N THR A 9 11.82 19.92 -18.96
CA THR A 9 11.64 18.45 -18.81
C THR A 9 12.87 17.76 -18.21
N THR A 10 13.95 18.51 -18.00
CA THR A 10 15.31 17.98 -17.79
C THR A 10 15.51 17.32 -16.43
N VAL A 11 14.96 17.85 -15.34
CA VAL A 11 15.32 17.38 -13.98
C VAL A 11 14.80 15.98 -13.69
N LEU A 12 13.55 15.67 -14.07
CA LEU A 12 12.96 14.34 -13.82
C LEU A 12 13.50 13.27 -14.79
N ALA A 13 13.80 13.66 -16.03
CA ALA A 13 14.46 12.77 -16.99
C ALA A 13 15.92 12.48 -16.60
N GLN A 14 16.63 13.45 -16.01
CA GLN A 14 17.97 13.28 -15.46
C GLN A 14 18.01 12.31 -14.26
N GLN A 15 16.88 12.15 -13.55
CA GLN A 15 16.74 11.20 -12.45
C GLN A 15 16.35 9.77 -12.90
N GLN A 16 16.43 9.48 -14.21
CA GLN A 16 16.13 8.16 -14.81
C GLN A 16 14.74 7.58 -14.45
N VAL A 17 13.76 8.44 -14.12
CA VAL A 17 12.39 7.99 -13.95
C VAL A 17 11.85 7.51 -15.30
N ASP A 18 11.20 6.34 -15.33
CA ASP A 18 10.61 5.78 -16.55
C ASP A 18 9.76 6.84 -17.28
N ARG A 19 9.97 6.95 -18.59
CA ARG A 19 9.34 7.96 -19.44
C ARG A 19 7.82 7.78 -19.51
N ARG A 20 7.30 6.56 -19.37
CA ARG A 20 5.86 6.28 -19.44
C ARG A 20 5.08 6.95 -18.30
N PRO A 21 5.39 6.72 -17.01
CA PRO A 21 4.72 7.43 -15.92
C PRO A 21 4.97 8.94 -15.95
N LEU A 22 6.18 9.39 -16.34
CA LEU A 22 6.44 10.82 -16.51
C LEU A 22 5.53 11.46 -17.56
N ARG A 23 5.37 10.80 -18.72
CA ARG A 23 4.50 11.30 -19.78
C ARG A 23 3.05 11.36 -19.31
N ALA A 24 2.55 10.32 -18.63
CA ALA A 24 1.19 10.31 -18.08
C ALA A 24 0.92 11.48 -17.12
N LEU A 25 1.88 11.84 -16.27
CA LEU A 25 1.76 12.98 -15.35
C LEU A 25 1.72 14.34 -16.10
N GLN A 26 2.38 14.40 -17.25
CA GLN A 26 2.50 15.60 -18.09
C GLN A 26 1.32 15.81 -19.04
N THR A 27 0.67 14.75 -19.54
CA THR A 27 -0.31 14.81 -20.65
C THR A 27 -1.42 15.85 -20.45
N THR A 28 -1.84 16.09 -19.21
CA THR A 28 -2.92 17.05 -18.89
C THR A 28 -2.48 18.22 -18.01
N ALA A 29 -1.17 18.42 -17.82
CA ALA A 29 -0.64 19.50 -17.00
C ALA A 29 -0.31 20.73 -17.84
N ARG A 30 -0.77 21.92 -17.42
CA ARG A 30 -0.56 23.18 -18.14
C ARG A 30 0.76 23.87 -17.82
N ASP A 31 1.38 23.54 -16.68
CA ASP A 31 2.62 24.14 -16.21
C ASP A 31 3.51 23.17 -15.40
N THR A 32 4.78 23.54 -15.22
CA THR A 32 5.77 22.75 -14.48
C THR A 32 5.42 22.57 -13.00
N LYS A 33 4.75 23.55 -12.38
CA LYS A 33 4.33 23.48 -10.97
C LYS A 33 3.32 22.36 -10.76
N THR A 34 2.38 22.20 -11.69
CA THR A 34 1.36 21.17 -11.70
C THR A 34 1.98 19.79 -11.92
N ILE A 35 2.94 19.68 -12.86
CA ILE A 35 3.69 18.44 -13.09
C ILE A 35 4.41 18.01 -11.80
N ALA A 36 5.17 18.92 -11.18
CA ALA A 36 5.89 18.65 -9.95
C ALA A 36 4.95 18.27 -8.79
N SER A 37 3.82 18.96 -8.65
CA SER A 37 2.80 18.64 -7.65
C SER A 37 2.21 17.23 -7.85
N ARG A 38 1.88 16.86 -9.09
CA ARG A 38 1.39 15.51 -9.43
C ARG A 38 2.43 14.43 -9.17
N ALA A 39 3.68 14.66 -9.58
CA ALA A 39 4.78 13.75 -9.30
C ALA A 39 5.01 13.56 -7.80
N LYS A 40 4.96 14.64 -7.01
CA LYS A 40 5.09 14.58 -5.55
C LYS A 40 3.96 13.79 -4.91
N LYS A 41 2.71 13.98 -5.36
CA LYS A 41 1.55 13.19 -4.92
C LYS A 41 1.75 11.71 -5.25
N ALA A 42 2.10 11.37 -6.50
CA ALA A 42 2.34 9.99 -6.90
C ALA A 42 3.46 9.33 -6.08
N ALA A 43 4.59 10.01 -5.92
CA ALA A 43 5.70 9.52 -5.09
C ALA A 43 5.28 9.31 -3.62
N SER A 44 4.49 10.23 -3.07
CA SER A 44 3.99 10.10 -1.69
C SER A 44 3.12 8.87 -1.51
N THR A 45 2.23 8.59 -2.47
CA THR A 45 1.39 7.39 -2.48
C THR A 45 2.25 6.13 -2.59
N ILE A 46 3.23 6.11 -3.51
CA ILE A 46 4.13 4.97 -3.70
C ILE A 46 4.90 4.64 -2.42
N PHE A 47 5.48 5.63 -1.76
CA PHE A 47 6.17 5.40 -0.48
C PHE A 47 5.21 4.91 0.60
N PHE A 48 4.00 5.47 0.66
CA PHE A 48 2.99 5.07 1.62
C PHE A 48 2.60 3.60 1.46
N ILE A 49 2.27 3.16 0.24
CA ILE A 49 1.91 1.76 -0.05
C ILE A 49 3.10 0.79 -0.04
N ASN A 50 4.31 1.27 0.21
CA ASN A 50 5.50 0.42 0.43
C ASN A 50 5.84 0.33 1.93
N GLY A 51 5.01 0.87 2.81
CA GLY A 51 5.22 0.82 4.26
C GLY A 51 6.29 1.77 4.77
N ILE A 52 6.74 2.75 3.99
CA ILE A 52 7.75 3.71 4.45
C ILE A 52 7.19 4.51 5.64
N GLU A 53 7.95 4.53 6.73
CA GLU A 53 7.60 5.25 7.95
C GLU A 53 7.26 6.72 7.66
N MET A 54 6.21 7.23 8.31
CA MET A 54 5.69 8.56 7.98
C MET A 54 6.74 9.67 8.19
N SER A 55 7.57 9.53 9.23
CA SER A 55 8.68 10.45 9.52
C SER A 55 9.74 10.46 8.41
N ALA A 56 10.07 9.29 7.85
CA ALA A 56 10.98 9.16 6.72
C ALA A 56 10.37 9.74 5.44
N LEU A 57 9.07 9.49 5.23
CA LEU A 57 8.29 10.03 4.11
C LEU A 57 8.28 11.57 4.14
N GLU A 58 8.01 12.17 5.30
CA GLU A 58 8.01 13.61 5.52
C GLU A 58 9.39 14.22 5.26
N THR A 59 10.45 13.57 5.75
CA THR A 59 11.83 14.02 5.53
C THR A 59 12.18 14.07 4.05
N ASN A 60 11.87 13.00 3.31
CA ASN A 60 12.12 12.92 1.87
C ASN A 60 11.28 13.92 1.07
N LEU A 61 9.97 14.01 1.35
CA LEU A 61 9.08 14.90 0.61
C LEU A 61 9.32 16.39 0.91
N ASN A 62 9.84 16.72 2.09
CA ASN A 62 10.11 18.11 2.49
C ASN A 62 11.58 18.50 2.38
N GLN A 63 12.45 17.68 1.78
CA GLN A 63 13.88 17.96 1.70
C GLN A 63 14.23 19.32 1.04
N HIS A 64 13.34 19.86 0.19
CA HIS A 64 13.49 21.15 -0.49
C HIS A 64 12.51 22.23 0.01
N VAL A 65 11.82 22.01 1.13
CA VAL A 65 10.82 22.94 1.67
C VAL A 65 11.31 23.54 2.99
N TRP A 66 11.51 24.85 3.01
CA TRP A 66 11.77 25.58 4.25
C TRP A 66 10.56 25.51 5.19
N GLY A 67 10.80 25.29 6.49
CA GLY A 67 9.74 25.15 7.49
C GLY A 67 9.05 23.80 7.57
N ARG A 68 9.50 22.79 6.80
CA ARG A 68 9.12 21.35 6.84
C ARG A 68 7.75 21.06 7.48
N PRO A 69 6.64 21.42 6.83
CA PRO A 69 5.31 21.21 7.39
C PRO A 69 5.02 19.71 7.55
N ALA A 70 4.23 19.33 8.56
CA ALA A 70 3.75 17.96 8.70
C ALA A 70 2.94 17.54 7.45
N MET A 71 3.32 16.44 6.80
CA MET A 71 2.69 15.97 5.55
C MET A 71 1.81 14.74 5.77
N ALA A 72 1.81 14.15 6.96
CA ALA A 72 1.04 12.93 7.24
C ALA A 72 -0.44 13.02 6.80
N GLY A 73 -1.11 14.14 7.06
CA GLY A 73 -2.49 14.38 6.61
C GLY A 73 -2.62 14.51 5.09
N VAL A 74 -1.64 15.17 4.45
CA VAL A 74 -1.62 15.32 2.99
C VAL A 74 -1.38 13.99 2.29
N VAL A 75 -0.44 13.17 2.78
CA VAL A 75 -0.15 11.84 2.25
C VAL A 75 -1.38 10.95 2.32
N ARG A 76 -2.04 10.89 3.49
CA ARG A 76 -3.29 10.12 3.67
C ARG A 76 -4.39 10.62 2.74
N ALA A 77 -4.61 11.94 2.68
CA ALA A 77 -5.63 12.51 1.80
C ALA A 77 -5.38 12.24 0.31
N VAL A 78 -4.12 12.04 -0.12
CA VAL A 78 -3.80 11.64 -1.49
C VAL A 78 -4.03 10.14 -1.69
N ALA A 79 -3.64 9.31 -0.73
CA ALA A 79 -3.90 7.86 -0.76
C ALA A 79 -5.41 7.57 -0.79
N ASP A 80 -6.20 8.21 0.09
CA ASP A 80 -7.66 8.08 0.15
C ASP A 80 -8.32 8.44 -1.19
N ARG A 81 -7.98 9.61 -1.75
CA ARG A 81 -8.51 10.01 -3.06
C ARG A 81 -8.09 9.08 -4.19
N THR A 82 -6.91 8.49 -4.11
CA THR A 82 -6.45 7.51 -5.09
C THR A 82 -7.28 6.23 -4.97
N ARG A 83 -7.51 5.76 -3.74
CA ARG A 83 -8.33 4.59 -3.42
C ARG A 83 -9.76 4.78 -3.93
N ASP A 84 -10.37 5.93 -3.68
CA ASP A 84 -11.75 6.22 -4.08
C ASP A 84 -11.95 6.20 -5.61
N LEU A 85 -10.90 6.49 -6.39
CA LEU A 85 -10.95 6.44 -7.86
C LEU A 85 -10.74 5.03 -8.43
N LEU A 86 -10.09 4.13 -7.69
CA LEU A 86 -9.73 2.81 -8.22
C LEU A 86 -10.91 1.94 -8.65
N PRO A 87 -12.07 1.91 -7.96
CA PRO A 87 -13.23 1.14 -8.42
C PRO A 87 -13.70 1.58 -9.81
N ALA A 88 -13.76 2.90 -10.07
CA ALA A 88 -14.15 3.43 -11.36
C ALA A 88 -13.12 3.10 -12.46
N VAL A 89 -11.82 3.19 -12.13
CA VAL A 89 -10.75 2.76 -13.05
C VAL A 89 -10.87 1.27 -13.36
N GLY A 90 -11.12 0.44 -12.36
CA GLY A 90 -11.34 -1.01 -12.51
C GLY A 90 -12.51 -1.32 -13.43
N ALA A 91 -13.64 -0.63 -13.27
CA ALA A 91 -14.81 -0.81 -14.13
C ALA A 91 -14.50 -0.49 -15.61
N VAL A 92 -13.78 0.61 -15.87
CA VAL A 92 -13.35 0.96 -17.24
C VAL A 92 -12.39 -0.10 -17.80
N LEU A 93 -11.44 -0.59 -17.00
CA LEU A 93 -10.51 -1.62 -17.45
C LEU A 93 -11.23 -2.94 -17.76
N ILE A 94 -12.22 -3.34 -16.96
CA ILE A 94 -13.01 -4.55 -17.21
C ILE A 94 -13.77 -4.46 -18.55
N GLU A 95 -14.35 -3.30 -18.85
CA GLU A 95 -15.03 -3.06 -20.13
C GLU A 95 -14.06 -3.18 -21.33
N LEU A 96 -12.84 -2.63 -21.19
CA LEU A 96 -11.83 -2.65 -22.25
C LEU A 96 -11.13 -4.01 -22.40
N TYR A 97 -11.07 -4.80 -21.33
CA TYR A 97 -10.29 -6.03 -21.24
C TYR A 97 -11.10 -7.15 -20.57
N ALA A 98 -12.25 -7.49 -21.17
CA ALA A 98 -13.18 -8.49 -20.61
C ALA A 98 -12.56 -9.88 -20.39
N ALA A 99 -11.48 -10.23 -21.10
CA ALA A 99 -10.76 -11.49 -20.87
C ALA A 99 -9.98 -11.52 -19.54
N HIS A 100 -9.76 -10.37 -18.90
CA HIS A 100 -8.91 -10.21 -17.71
C HIS A 100 -9.68 -9.72 -16.47
N VAL A 101 -10.98 -9.97 -16.41
CA VAL A 101 -11.83 -9.47 -15.31
C VAL A 101 -11.29 -9.88 -13.94
N SER A 102 -10.89 -11.14 -13.79
CA SER A 102 -10.40 -11.68 -12.51
C SER A 102 -9.12 -10.99 -12.07
N GLU A 103 -8.15 -10.84 -12.97
CA GLU A 103 -6.86 -10.20 -12.68
C GLU A 103 -7.02 -8.71 -12.38
N ILE A 104 -7.93 -8.03 -13.08
CA ILE A 104 -8.21 -6.60 -12.83
C ILE A 104 -8.88 -6.42 -11.48
N GLN A 105 -9.86 -7.26 -11.13
CA GLN A 105 -10.53 -7.22 -9.83
C GLN A 105 -9.55 -7.49 -8.69
N ASP A 106 -8.67 -8.48 -8.82
CA ASP A 106 -7.63 -8.77 -7.84
C ASP A 106 -6.65 -7.59 -7.70
N LEU A 107 -6.14 -7.06 -8.82
CA LEU A 107 -5.24 -5.91 -8.81
C LEU A 107 -5.87 -4.70 -8.11
N VAL A 108 -7.13 -4.38 -8.43
CA VAL A 108 -7.86 -3.26 -7.82
C VAL A 108 -8.04 -3.48 -6.32
N SER A 109 -8.52 -4.66 -5.92
CA SER A 109 -8.74 -5.03 -4.52
C SER A 109 -7.46 -4.93 -3.70
N ARG A 110 -6.37 -5.56 -4.17
CA ARG A 110 -5.05 -5.53 -3.54
C ARG A 110 -4.48 -4.12 -3.44
N THR A 111 -4.67 -3.30 -4.47
CA THR A 111 -4.20 -1.91 -4.46
C THR A 111 -5.00 -1.03 -3.49
N ILE A 112 -6.33 -1.23 -3.42
CA ILE A 112 -7.19 -0.56 -2.44
C ILE A 112 -6.74 -0.86 -1.01
N THR A 113 -6.50 -2.14 -0.67
CA THR A 113 -6.00 -2.53 0.66
C THR A 113 -4.67 -1.83 0.97
N ARG A 114 -3.72 -1.82 0.04
CA ARG A 114 -2.43 -1.14 0.25
C ARG A 114 -2.58 0.37 0.45
N LEU A 115 -3.49 1.01 -0.27
CA LEU A 115 -3.77 2.45 -0.14
C LEU A 115 -4.52 2.80 1.14
N GLU A 116 -5.35 1.89 1.65
CA GLU A 116 -6.07 2.07 2.91
C GLU A 116 -5.11 2.00 4.10
N PHE A 117 -4.29 0.94 4.15
CA PHE A 117 -3.43 0.71 5.31
C PHE A 117 -2.03 1.32 5.17
N GLY A 118 -1.57 1.65 3.97
CA GLY A 118 -0.19 2.13 3.75
C GLY A 118 0.84 1.04 4.05
N ILE A 119 0.61 -0.13 3.47
CA ILE A 119 1.39 -1.36 3.71
C ILE A 119 1.98 -1.93 2.42
N PRO A 120 3.15 -2.57 2.51
CA PRO A 120 3.76 -3.31 1.40
C PRO A 120 2.91 -4.52 0.98
N PRO A 121 3.14 -5.08 -0.23
CA PRO A 121 2.28 -6.12 -0.79
C PRO A 121 2.29 -7.42 0.01
N GLU A 122 3.37 -7.73 0.71
CA GLU A 122 3.47 -8.95 1.53
C GLU A 122 2.44 -8.97 2.67
N LEU A 123 1.96 -7.81 3.14
CA LEU A 123 1.02 -7.71 4.26
C LEU A 123 -0.46 -7.67 3.84
N ILE A 124 -0.77 -7.77 2.55
CA ILE A 124 -2.16 -7.65 2.05
C ILE A 124 -3.06 -8.72 2.67
N ASP A 125 -2.62 -9.97 2.64
CA ASP A 125 -3.44 -11.11 3.06
C ASP A 125 -3.81 -10.97 4.55
N LEU A 126 -2.88 -10.49 5.38
CA LEU A 126 -3.12 -10.19 6.80
C LEU A 126 -4.09 -9.02 7.00
N ALA A 127 -3.96 -7.95 6.22
CA ALA A 127 -4.87 -6.80 6.31
C ALA A 127 -6.30 -7.14 5.87
N GLN A 128 -6.46 -8.06 4.91
CA GLN A 128 -7.76 -8.48 4.39
C GLN A 128 -8.52 -9.42 5.34
N LEU A 129 -7.91 -9.90 6.42
CA LEU A 129 -8.62 -10.68 7.46
C LEU A 129 -9.69 -9.85 8.21
N GLY A 130 -9.64 -8.52 8.12
CA GLY A 130 -10.69 -7.65 8.69
C GLY A 130 -10.68 -7.58 10.21
N LEU A 131 -9.56 -7.89 10.86
CA LEU A 131 -9.43 -7.95 12.33
C LEU A 131 -9.22 -6.59 13.01
N GLY A 132 -9.37 -5.48 12.27
CA GLY A 132 -9.16 -4.14 12.81
C GLY A 132 -7.69 -3.80 13.10
N LEU A 133 -6.74 -4.55 12.53
CA LEU A 133 -5.31 -4.22 12.64
C LEU A 133 -5.02 -2.90 11.95
N ASN A 134 -4.38 -1.99 12.68
CA ASN A 134 -3.94 -0.72 12.14
C ASN A 134 -2.57 -0.84 11.45
N ARG A 135 -2.19 0.21 10.71
CA ARG A 135 -0.91 0.28 10.00
C ARG A 135 0.31 -0.05 10.87
N GLN A 136 0.35 0.45 12.11
CA GLN A 136 1.51 0.23 12.98
C GLN A 136 1.63 -1.23 13.39
N GLN A 137 0.51 -1.90 13.71
CA GLN A 137 0.49 -3.32 14.03
C GLN A 137 0.92 -4.16 12.83
N LEU A 138 0.41 -3.86 11.63
CA LEU A 138 0.79 -4.58 10.39
C LEU A 138 2.28 -4.41 10.07
N LEU A 139 2.83 -3.20 10.18
CA LEU A 139 4.26 -2.98 9.96
C LEU A 139 5.13 -3.62 11.05
N ALA A 140 4.63 -3.67 12.30
CA ALA A 140 5.32 -4.36 13.38
C ALA A 140 5.39 -5.88 13.16
N LEU A 141 4.33 -6.51 12.62
CA LEU A 141 4.37 -7.91 12.18
C LEU A 141 5.46 -8.13 11.13
N LYS A 142 5.53 -7.27 10.10
CA LYS A 142 6.61 -7.32 9.11
C LYS A 142 8.00 -7.16 9.74
N HIS A 143 8.17 -6.30 10.74
CA HIS A 143 9.46 -6.15 11.42
C HIS A 143 9.90 -7.40 12.17
N LEU A 144 8.97 -8.25 12.58
CA LEU A 144 9.25 -9.58 13.12
C LEU A 144 9.38 -10.68 12.05
N GLY A 145 9.27 -10.33 10.77
CA GLY A 145 9.28 -11.30 9.68
C GLY A 145 7.98 -12.09 9.55
N LEU A 146 6.89 -11.64 10.17
CA LEU A 146 5.57 -12.29 10.10
C LEU A 146 4.76 -11.66 8.96
N THR A 147 5.03 -12.11 7.75
CA THR A 147 4.43 -11.57 6.51
C THR A 147 3.44 -12.53 5.87
N GLU A 148 3.56 -13.83 6.11
CA GLU A 148 2.67 -14.86 5.60
C GLU A 148 1.70 -15.37 6.68
N LEU A 149 0.56 -15.89 6.24
CA LEU A 149 -0.45 -16.46 7.14
C LEU A 149 0.13 -17.59 8.00
N GLN A 150 0.96 -18.45 7.41
CA GLN A 150 1.56 -19.59 8.10
C GLN A 150 2.56 -19.14 9.18
N GLU A 151 3.38 -18.13 8.88
CA GLU A 151 4.33 -17.54 9.84
C GLU A 151 3.60 -17.02 11.08
N VAL A 152 2.42 -16.40 10.91
CA VAL A 152 1.59 -15.92 12.03
C VAL A 152 0.98 -17.08 12.82
N VAL A 153 0.58 -18.17 12.16
CA VAL A 153 0.06 -19.37 12.85
C VAL A 153 1.14 -20.02 13.72
N ASP A 154 2.37 -20.09 13.22
CA ASP A 154 3.49 -20.76 13.90
C ASP A 154 4.19 -19.89 14.94
N ALA A 155 3.94 -18.57 14.92
CA ALA A 155 4.50 -17.64 15.88
C ALA A 155 3.99 -17.89 17.31
N ASP A 156 4.85 -17.62 18.29
CA ASP A 156 4.50 -17.65 19.70
C ASP A 156 3.39 -16.62 20.03
N THR A 157 2.34 -17.07 20.71
CA THR A 157 1.16 -16.24 21.01
C THR A 157 1.51 -15.07 21.94
N GLU A 158 2.47 -15.23 22.86
CA GLU A 158 2.90 -14.12 23.72
C GLU A 158 3.58 -13.03 22.89
N SER A 159 4.49 -13.41 21.99
CA SER A 159 5.17 -12.51 21.05
C SER A 159 4.18 -11.76 20.14
N LEU A 160 3.16 -12.46 19.62
CA LEU A 160 2.08 -11.83 18.84
C LEU A 160 1.26 -10.85 19.66
N SER A 161 0.97 -11.19 20.93
CA SER A 161 0.18 -10.34 21.81
C SER A 161 0.87 -8.98 22.04
N GLU A 162 2.20 -8.95 22.16
CA GLU A 162 2.96 -7.70 22.32
C GLU A 162 2.85 -6.80 21.07
N VAL A 163 2.92 -7.40 19.89
CA VAL A 163 2.80 -6.67 18.62
C VAL A 163 1.42 -6.05 18.45
N VAL A 164 0.39 -6.86 18.73
CA VAL A 164 -1.00 -6.45 18.57
C VAL A 164 -1.41 -5.46 19.66
N ALA A 165 -0.85 -5.54 20.88
CA ALA A 165 -1.12 -4.56 21.93
C ALA A 165 -0.53 -3.17 21.63
N GLY A 166 0.55 -3.11 20.85
CA GLY A 166 1.24 -1.86 20.52
C GLY A 166 2.05 -1.26 21.68
N LYS A 167 2.53 -0.02 21.52
CA LYS A 167 3.56 0.60 22.40
C LYS A 167 3.15 0.94 23.84
N LYS A 168 1.91 0.74 24.27
CA LYS A 168 1.48 1.03 25.65
C LYS A 168 0.44 0.02 26.13
N VAL A 169 0.87 -0.92 26.96
CA VAL A 169 -0.01 -1.94 27.54
C VAL A 169 -0.05 -1.74 29.05
N SER A 170 -1.23 -1.47 29.60
CA SER A 170 -1.50 -1.65 31.03
C SER A 170 -1.82 -3.13 31.29
N MET A 171 -1.69 -3.61 32.53
CA MET A 171 -1.96 -5.02 32.87
C MET A 171 -3.33 -5.53 32.37
N ALA A 172 -4.36 -4.67 32.40
CA ALA A 172 -5.71 -5.01 31.90
C ALA A 172 -5.77 -5.18 30.36
N MET A 173 -4.88 -4.54 29.62
CA MET A 173 -4.80 -4.70 28.16
C MET A 173 -4.07 -6.00 27.75
N LYS A 174 -3.31 -6.64 28.66
CA LYS A 174 -2.54 -7.85 28.33
C LYS A 174 -3.43 -9.06 28.06
N GLU A 175 -4.51 -9.24 28.84
CA GLU A 175 -5.50 -10.29 28.58
C GLU A 175 -6.25 -10.03 27.27
N SER A 176 -6.61 -8.78 27.00
CA SER A 176 -7.28 -8.41 25.75
C SER A 176 -6.38 -8.63 24.54
N SER A 177 -5.08 -8.34 24.63
CA SER A 177 -4.14 -8.56 23.52
C SER A 177 -3.88 -10.03 23.23
N LEU A 178 -3.91 -10.89 24.26
CA LEU A 178 -3.76 -12.33 24.06
C LEU A 178 -4.93 -12.89 23.25
N VAL A 179 -6.16 -12.48 23.59
CA VAL A 179 -7.38 -12.86 22.85
C VAL A 179 -7.30 -12.39 21.39
N VAL A 180 -6.82 -11.17 21.13
CA VAL A 180 -6.68 -10.70 19.75
C VAL A 180 -5.60 -11.47 18.99
N ALA A 181 -4.48 -11.84 19.64
CA ALA A 181 -3.45 -12.69 19.04
C ALA A 181 -3.98 -14.08 18.68
N GLU A 182 -4.72 -14.72 19.58
CA GLU A 182 -5.39 -16.01 19.31
C GLU A 182 -6.42 -15.89 18.19
N THR A 183 -7.19 -14.80 18.17
CA THR A 183 -8.16 -14.51 17.09
C THR A 183 -7.44 -14.34 15.75
N LEU A 184 -6.30 -13.65 15.73
CA LEU A 184 -5.47 -13.50 14.54
C LEU A 184 -4.96 -14.84 14.04
N GLN A 185 -4.44 -15.71 14.92
CA GLN A 185 -3.99 -17.05 14.55
C GLN A 185 -5.14 -17.93 14.04
N ALA A 186 -6.32 -17.87 14.67
CA ALA A 186 -7.50 -18.59 14.23
C ALA A 186 -8.00 -18.11 12.85
N ALA A 187 -7.99 -16.80 12.61
CA ALA A 187 -8.35 -16.23 11.31
C ALA A 187 -7.35 -16.64 10.22
N CYS A 188 -6.04 -16.67 10.53
CA CYS A 188 -5.01 -17.14 9.60
C CYS A 188 -5.21 -18.61 9.24
N ARG A 189 -5.46 -19.49 10.22
CA ARG A 189 -5.78 -20.91 9.97
C ARG A 189 -7.00 -21.07 9.05
N THR A 190 -8.08 -20.38 9.36
CA THR A 190 -9.31 -20.40 8.55
C THR A 190 -9.05 -19.93 7.12
N ALA A 191 -8.24 -18.88 6.94
CA ALA A 191 -7.88 -18.36 5.61
C ALA A 191 -7.02 -19.35 4.81
N ILE A 192 -6.07 -20.04 5.46
CA ILE A 192 -5.24 -21.08 4.84
C ILE A 192 -6.13 -22.24 4.36
N GLU A 193 -7.04 -22.74 5.21
CA GLU A 193 -7.98 -23.81 4.86
C GLU A 193 -8.89 -23.43 3.67
N LYS A 194 -9.38 -22.19 3.66
CA LYS A 194 -10.18 -21.66 2.56
C LYS A 194 -9.39 -21.58 1.25
N ARG A 195 -8.10 -21.20 1.32
CA ARG A 195 -7.23 -21.15 0.13
C ARG A 195 -6.95 -22.55 -0.41
N ALA A 196 -6.70 -23.52 0.46
CA ALA A 196 -6.50 -24.92 0.08
C ALA A 196 -7.74 -25.53 -0.59
N THR A 197 -8.95 -25.16 -0.16
CA THR A 197 -10.21 -25.61 -0.77
C THR A 197 -10.58 -24.88 -2.07
N THR A 198 -10.05 -23.68 -2.30
CA THR A 198 -10.30 -22.89 -3.52
C THR A 198 -9.27 -23.18 -4.62
N GLN A 199 -8.09 -23.73 -4.29
CA GLN A 199 -7.12 -24.25 -5.26
C GLN A 199 -7.63 -25.55 -5.91
N ILE A 200 -8.58 -25.42 -6.83
CA ILE A 200 -8.68 -26.34 -7.96
C ILE A 200 -7.50 -26.02 -8.88
N ASP A 201 -6.65 -27.01 -9.11
CA ASP A 201 -5.52 -26.96 -10.03
C ASP A 201 -6.02 -26.62 -11.45
N LEU A 202 -5.91 -25.35 -11.83
CA LEU A 202 -5.87 -24.95 -13.22
C LEU A 202 -4.40 -24.92 -13.61
N SER A 203 -3.88 -26.07 -14.02
CA SER A 203 -2.58 -26.16 -14.66
C SER A 203 -2.50 -25.09 -15.75
N PRO A 204 -1.37 -24.37 -15.89
CA PRO A 204 -1.21 -23.42 -16.98
C PRO A 204 -1.41 -24.17 -18.31
N PRO A 205 -2.11 -23.59 -19.29
CA PRO A 205 -2.31 -24.23 -20.58
C PRO A 205 -0.94 -24.62 -21.15
N THR A 206 -0.79 -25.90 -21.46
CA THR A 206 0.39 -26.44 -22.13
C THR A 206 0.38 -25.90 -23.56
N GLU A 207 1.48 -25.22 -23.92
CA GLU A 207 1.91 -24.70 -25.24
C GLU A 207 0.86 -24.36 -26.30
#